data_AF-A0A9W4TTF9-F1
#
_entry.id   AF-A0A9W4TTF9-F1
#
_cell.length_a   1.000
_cell.length_b   1.000
_cell.length_c   1.000
_cell.angle_alpha   90.00
_cell.angle_beta   90.00
_cell.angle_gamma   90.00
#
_symmetry.space_group_name_H-M   'P 1'
#
loop_
_entity.id
_entity.type
_entity.pdbx_description
1 polymer ?
#
loop_
_entity_poly.entity_id
_entity_poly.type
_entity_poly.pdbx_seq_one_letter_code
_entity_poly.pdbx_strand_id
1 'polypeptide(L)'
;MNTILSKLFILIILYYIYKLTMSSSSNPQDNKVDIESFKNLNPDQIMVDVNGKKVPLSRINKPHAVIHPQDHQPQQQNKDASNFPKVESDAKNREDIKEFNQHVLKPDSNKPKVDASSFPKADDDDDLKERAKELNE
;
A
#
# COMPACT_ATOMS: atom_id res chain seq x y z
N MET A 1 40.25 50.99 -27.01
CA MET A 1 39.77 49.90 -26.12
C MET A 1 39.98 48.58 -26.84
N ASN A 2 40.80 47.69 -26.27
CA ASN A 2 41.16 46.43 -26.92
C ASN A 2 39.97 45.46 -26.89
N THR A 3 39.23 45.39 -27.99
CA THR A 3 38.06 44.52 -28.16
C THR A 3 38.38 43.05 -27.94
N ILE A 4 39.64 42.66 -28.21
CA ILE A 4 40.17 41.31 -27.97
C ILE A 4 40.25 41.01 -26.46
N LEU A 5 40.73 41.95 -25.65
CA LEU A 5 40.80 41.78 -24.19
C LEU A 5 39.41 41.65 -23.58
N SER A 6 38.45 42.44 -24.04
CA SER A 6 37.06 42.38 -23.57
C SER A 6 36.42 41.01 -23.86
N LYS A 7 36.61 40.48 -25.07
CA LYS A 7 36.13 39.14 -25.44
C LYS A 7 36.75 38.04 -24.59
N LEU A 8 38.03 38.15 -24.26
CA LEU A 8 38.75 37.18 -23.43
C LEU A 8 38.23 37.20 -21.98
N PHE A 9 37.92 38.38 -21.45
CA PHE A 9 37.31 38.53 -20.12
C PHE A 9 35.91 37.93 -20.05
N ILE A 10 35.09 38.12 -21.09
CA ILE A 10 33.75 37.52 -21.19
C ILE A 10 33.84 35.99 -21.21
N LEU A 11 34.79 35.42 -21.95
CA LEU A 11 34.98 33.96 -22.00
C LEU A 11 35.39 33.38 -20.65
N ILE A 12 36.25 34.06 -19.88
CA ILE A 12 36.62 33.65 -18.53
C ILE A 12 35.39 33.65 -17.62
N ILE A 13 34.59 34.71 -17.64
CA ILE A 13 33.36 34.79 -16.84
C ILE A 13 32.39 33.67 -17.21
N LEU A 14 32.19 33.42 -18.51
CA LEU A 14 31.30 32.36 -18.99
C LEU A 14 31.77 30.96 -18.53
N TYR A 15 33.09 30.73 -18.52
CA TYR A 15 33.68 29.48 -18.02
C TYR A 15 33.42 29.27 -16.53
N TYR A 16 33.55 30.31 -15.70
CA TYR A 16 33.24 30.22 -14.27
C TYR A 16 31.75 29.95 -14.01
N ILE A 17 30.86 30.60 -14.77
CA ILE A 17 29.41 30.34 -14.68
C ILE A 17 29.10 28.90 -15.08
N TYR A 18 29.66 28.42 -16.19
CA TYR A 18 29.50 27.03 -16.64
C TYR A 18 30.00 26.02 -15.60
N LYS A 19 31.17 26.27 -15.00
CA LYS A 19 31.72 25.40 -13.97
C LYS A 19 30.86 25.41 -12.71
N LEU A 20 30.29 26.56 -12.34
CA LEU A 20 29.39 26.68 -11.18
C LEU A 20 28.06 25.95 -11.42
N THR A 21 27.48 26.09 -12.61
CA THR A 21 26.23 25.40 -12.96
C THR A 21 26.41 23.90 -13.11
N MET A 22 27.49 23.42 -13.75
CA MET A 22 27.76 21.99 -13.87
C MET A 22 28.28 21.34 -12.58
N SER A 23 28.98 22.07 -11.72
CA SER A 23 29.35 21.54 -10.38
C SER A 23 28.14 21.38 -9.46
N SER A 24 27.01 22.02 -9.79
CA SER A 24 25.74 21.90 -9.05
C SER A 24 24.85 20.76 -9.58
N SER A 25 25.24 20.10 -10.67
CA SER A 25 24.62 18.85 -11.11
C SER A 25 25.12 17.76 -10.18
N SER A 26 24.30 17.43 -9.18
CA SER A 26 24.55 16.33 -8.24
C SER A 26 24.90 15.08 -9.03
N ASN A 27 26.15 14.63 -8.91
CA ASN A 27 26.52 13.27 -9.26
C ASN A 27 25.53 12.34 -8.53
N PRO A 28 24.85 11.39 -9.20
CA PRO A 28 24.32 10.26 -8.49
C PRO A 28 25.55 9.56 -7.92
N GLN A 29 25.84 9.79 -6.64
CA GLN A 29 26.78 8.94 -5.96
C GLN A 29 26.17 7.55 -6.04
N ASP A 30 26.82 6.67 -6.81
CA ASP A 30 26.77 5.23 -6.60
C ASP A 30 27.33 4.97 -5.19
N ASN A 31 26.53 5.31 -4.19
CA ASN A 31 26.73 4.94 -2.81
C ASN A 31 26.39 3.47 -2.73
N LYS A 32 27.32 2.61 -3.15
CA LYS A 32 27.41 1.27 -2.57
C LYS A 32 27.71 1.48 -1.09
N VAL A 33 26.64 1.64 -0.32
CA VAL A 33 26.67 1.72 1.13
C VAL A 33 27.25 0.40 1.61
N ASP A 34 28.50 0.44 2.06
CA ASP A 34 29.21 -0.72 2.56
C ASP A 34 28.55 -1.14 3.89
N ILE A 35 27.64 -2.13 3.79
CA ILE A 35 26.77 -2.57 4.90
C ILE A 35 27.61 -3.05 6.10
N GLU A 36 28.85 -3.47 5.87
CA GLU A 36 29.79 -3.88 6.91
C GLU A 36 30.18 -2.73 7.87
N SER A 37 30.24 -1.50 7.37
CA SER A 37 30.58 -0.31 8.17
C SER A 37 29.51 0.05 9.21
N PHE A 38 28.29 -0.46 9.05
CA PHE A 38 27.14 -0.14 9.92
C PHE A 38 26.85 -1.21 10.97
N LYS A 39 27.59 -2.34 10.99
CA LYS A 39 27.35 -3.47 11.91
C LYS A 39 27.49 -3.10 13.40
N ASN A 40 28.31 -2.10 13.72
CA ASN A 40 28.56 -1.67 15.11
C ASN A 40 27.88 -0.35 15.48
N LEU A 41 27.09 0.24 14.57
CA LEU A 41 26.43 1.52 14.78
C LEU A 41 24.95 1.30 15.13
N ASN A 42 24.44 2.10 16.06
CA ASN A 42 23.02 2.04 16.38
C ASN A 42 22.20 2.56 15.17
N PRO A 43 21.24 1.78 14.64
CA PRO A 43 20.48 2.14 13.44
C PRO A 43 19.59 3.38 13.61
N ASP A 44 19.35 3.84 14.84
CA ASP A 44 18.64 5.10 15.12
C ASP A 44 19.53 6.33 14.92
N GLN A 45 20.85 6.16 14.91
CA GLN A 45 21.83 7.25 14.72
C GLN A 45 22.19 7.46 13.24
N ILE A 46 21.94 6.45 12.40
CA ILE A 46 22.24 6.50 10.97
C ILE A 46 21.06 7.18 10.25
N MET A 47 21.25 8.43 9.83
CA MET A 47 20.26 9.18 9.06
C MET A 47 20.44 8.94 7.56
N VAL A 48 19.38 8.56 6.89
CA VAL A 48 19.32 8.31 5.44
C VAL A 48 18.31 9.25 4.80
N ASP A 49 18.66 9.82 3.65
CA ASP A 49 17.77 10.66 2.88
C ASP A 49 16.83 9.77 2.03
N VAL A 50 15.54 9.86 2.31
CA VAL A 50 14.48 9.18 1.55
C VAL A 50 13.54 10.25 1.01
N ASN A 51 13.60 10.48 -0.30
CA ASN A 51 12.73 11.42 -1.00
C ASN A 51 12.78 12.86 -0.43
N GLY A 52 13.98 13.35 -0.10
CA GLY A 52 14.21 14.69 0.44
C GLY A 52 13.91 14.82 1.93
N LYS A 53 13.65 13.71 2.63
CA LYS A 53 13.41 13.67 4.08
C LYS A 53 14.46 12.78 4.74
N LYS A 54 15.17 13.34 5.72
CA LYS A 54 16.14 12.58 6.55
C LYS A 54 15.39 11.75 7.58
N VAL A 55 15.50 10.43 7.47
CA VAL A 55 14.89 9.46 8.38
C VAL A 55 15.96 8.50 8.91
N PRO A 56 15.85 8.01 10.15
CA PRO A 56 16.78 7.02 10.67
C PRO A 56 16.62 5.68 9.93
N LEU A 57 17.73 4.96 9.73
CA LEU A 57 17.79 3.69 9.02
C LEU A 57 16.87 2.63 9.66
N SER A 58 16.73 2.67 10.99
CA SER A 58 15.80 1.82 11.75
C SER A 58 14.33 1.94 11.33
N ARG A 59 13.92 3.08 10.78
CA ARG A 59 12.55 3.28 10.28
C ARG A 59 12.31 2.67 8.91
N ILE A 60 13.36 2.48 8.12
CA ILE A 60 13.27 1.91 6.78
C ILE A 60 13.29 0.40 6.85
N ASN A 61 14.18 -0.17 7.67
CA ASN A 61 14.42 -1.61 7.71
C ASN A 61 13.88 -2.25 8.99
N LYS A 62 12.60 -1.96 9.32
CA LYS A 62 11.95 -2.64 10.44
C LYS A 62 11.75 -4.11 10.08
N PRO A 63 12.04 -5.06 10.99
CA PRO A 63 11.63 -6.44 10.77
C PRO A 63 10.12 -6.47 10.62
N HIS A 64 9.64 -6.93 9.46
CA HIS A 64 8.24 -7.27 9.32
C HIS A 64 8.00 -8.49 10.21
N ALA A 65 7.13 -8.36 11.21
CA ALA A 65 6.68 -9.51 11.97
C ALA A 65 5.98 -10.46 10.98
N VAL A 66 6.57 -11.63 10.76
CA VAL A 66 5.91 -12.69 10.00
C VAL A 66 4.82 -13.21 10.92
N ILE A 67 3.59 -12.78 10.68
CA ILE A 67 2.44 -13.32 11.40
C ILE A 67 2.14 -14.67 10.76
N HIS A 68 2.40 -15.76 11.48
CA HIS A 68 2.02 -17.08 11.00
C HIS A 68 0.51 -17.28 11.22
N PRO A 69 -0.17 -18.07 10.37
CA PRO A 69 -1.59 -18.36 10.57
C PRO A 69 -1.93 -18.95 11.95
N GLN A 70 -0.95 -19.62 12.57
CA GLN A 70 -1.04 -20.19 13.91
C GLN A 70 -1.06 -19.12 15.02
N ASP A 71 -0.50 -17.93 14.77
CA ASP A 71 -0.47 -16.81 15.71
C ASP A 71 -1.80 -16.05 15.77
N HIS A 72 -2.70 -16.29 14.81
CA HIS A 72 -4.05 -15.72 14.81
C HIS A 72 -5.01 -16.44 15.77
N GLN A 73 -4.64 -17.63 16.25
CA GLN A 73 -5.50 -18.37 17.16
C GLN A 73 -5.24 -17.87 18.59
N PRO A 74 -6.28 -17.51 19.37
CA PRO A 74 -6.11 -17.32 20.79
C PRO A 74 -5.46 -18.58 21.33
N GLN A 75 -4.28 -18.45 21.94
CA GLN A 75 -3.59 -19.57 22.57
C GLN A 75 -4.61 -20.24 23.49
N GLN A 76 -4.93 -21.51 23.21
CA GLN A 76 -5.99 -22.26 23.87
C GLN A 76 -5.66 -22.62 25.34
N GLN A 77 -5.10 -21.68 26.10
CA GLN A 77 -4.77 -21.84 27.51
C GLN A 77 -6.00 -21.68 28.41
N ASN A 78 -7.10 -21.14 27.90
CA ASN A 78 -8.36 -20.99 28.63
C ASN A 78 -9.48 -21.77 27.93
N LYS A 79 -9.42 -23.10 28.00
CA LYS A 79 -10.48 -24.02 27.52
C LYS A 79 -11.63 -24.19 28.51
N ASP A 80 -11.55 -23.56 29.67
CA ASP A 80 -12.61 -23.64 30.66
C ASP A 80 -13.79 -22.76 30.26
N ALA A 81 -14.95 -23.37 30.05
CA ALA A 81 -16.21 -22.67 29.76
C ALA A 81 -16.60 -21.65 30.85
N SER A 82 -15.99 -21.74 32.03
CA SER A 82 -16.13 -20.80 33.14
C SER A 82 -15.27 -19.53 33.01
N ASN A 83 -14.29 -19.51 32.09
CA ASN A 83 -13.36 -18.40 31.90
C ASN A 83 -13.80 -17.44 30.77
N PHE A 84 -14.94 -17.73 30.13
CA PHE A 84 -15.56 -16.77 29.23
C PHE A 84 -16.19 -15.64 30.05
N PRO A 85 -15.97 -14.36 29.65
CA PRO A 85 -16.70 -13.25 30.24
C PRO A 85 -18.20 -13.52 30.15
N LYS A 86 -18.88 -13.45 31.30
CA LYS A 86 -20.33 -13.64 31.36
C LYS A 86 -20.97 -12.53 30.54
N VAL A 87 -21.72 -12.91 29.50
CA VAL A 87 -22.45 -11.95 28.64
C VAL A 87 -23.36 -11.10 29.53
N GLU A 88 -23.20 -9.78 29.45
CA GLU A 88 -24.04 -8.84 30.18
C GLU A 88 -25.51 -9.00 29.75
N SER A 89 -26.45 -8.77 30.68
CA SER A 89 -27.89 -8.95 30.43
C SER A 89 -28.38 -8.18 29.20
N ASP A 90 -27.82 -7.00 28.96
CA ASP A 90 -28.21 -6.12 27.87
C ASP A 90 -27.77 -6.65 26.50
N ALA A 91 -26.61 -7.32 26.43
CA ALA A 91 -26.13 -7.94 25.21
C ALA A 91 -26.98 -9.16 24.84
N LYS A 92 -27.35 -9.98 25.83
CA LYS A 92 -28.23 -11.14 25.64
C LYS A 92 -29.60 -10.74 25.08
N ASN A 93 -30.20 -9.69 25.64
CA ASN A 93 -31.50 -9.20 25.17
C ASN A 93 -31.45 -8.69 23.71
N ARG A 94 -30.33 -8.10 23.29
CA ARG A 94 -30.16 -7.62 21.89
C ARG A 94 -30.06 -8.79 20.90
N GLU A 95 -29.42 -9.87 21.29
CA GLU A 95 -29.31 -11.09 20.47
C GLU A 95 -30.66 -11.78 20.35
N ASP A 96 -31.40 -11.92 21.45
CA ASP A 96 -32.73 -12.54 21.46
C ASP A 96 -33.73 -11.76 20.56
N ILE A 97 -33.71 -10.43 20.60
CA ILE A 97 -34.53 -9.58 19.72
C ILE A 97 -34.13 -9.74 18.25
N LYS A 98 -32.83 -9.90 17.96
CA LYS A 98 -32.33 -10.05 16.60
C LYS A 98 -32.72 -11.42 16.02
N GLU A 99 -32.63 -12.48 16.82
CA GLU A 99 -33.07 -13.82 16.45
C GLU A 99 -34.58 -13.87 16.17
N PHE A 100 -35.39 -13.22 17.02
CA PHE A 100 -36.83 -13.07 16.79
C PHE A 100 -37.15 -12.39 15.46
N ASN A 101 -36.47 -11.28 15.14
CA ASN A 101 -36.68 -10.55 13.88
C ASN A 101 -36.27 -11.37 12.64
N GLN A 102 -35.23 -12.19 12.74
CA GLN A 102 -34.83 -13.09 11.66
C GLN A 102 -35.86 -14.19 11.41
N HIS A 103 -36.51 -14.69 12.46
CA HIS A 103 -37.58 -15.69 12.34
C HIS A 103 -38.82 -15.18 11.58
N VAL A 104 -39.06 -13.87 11.57
CA VAL A 104 -40.17 -13.23 10.83
C VAL A 104 -39.88 -13.17 9.32
N LEU A 105 -38.60 -13.07 8.93
CA LEU A 105 -38.17 -13.04 7.53
C LEU A 105 -37.83 -14.45 7.04
N LYS A 106 -38.86 -15.27 6.81
CA LYS A 106 -38.65 -16.60 6.21
C LYS A 106 -38.07 -16.42 4.79
N PRO A 107 -36.85 -16.94 4.52
CA PRO A 107 -36.14 -16.68 3.26
C PRO A 107 -36.88 -17.22 2.04
N ASP A 108 -37.77 -18.20 2.19
CA ASP A 108 -38.48 -18.81 1.07
C ASP A 108 -39.87 -18.24 0.81
N SER A 109 -40.47 -17.51 1.75
CA SER A 109 -41.79 -16.90 1.55
C SER A 109 -41.73 -15.53 0.86
N ASN A 110 -40.60 -14.83 0.96
CA ASN A 110 -40.47 -13.43 0.51
C ASN A 110 -39.60 -13.26 -0.74
N LYS A 111 -39.12 -14.35 -1.36
CA LYS A 111 -38.36 -14.26 -2.61
C LYS A 111 -39.30 -13.89 -3.76
N PRO A 112 -39.02 -12.82 -4.53
CA PRO A 112 -39.74 -12.57 -5.77
C PRO A 112 -39.53 -13.75 -6.73
N LYS A 113 -40.61 -14.20 -7.37
CA LYS A 113 -40.52 -15.20 -8.44
C LYS A 113 -39.88 -14.52 -9.65
N VAL A 114 -38.59 -14.76 -9.87
CA VAL A 114 -37.88 -14.24 -11.03
C VAL A 114 -38.17 -15.16 -12.21
N ASP A 115 -38.72 -14.59 -13.28
CA ASP A 115 -38.90 -15.30 -14.55
C ASP A 115 -37.56 -15.33 -15.30
N ALA A 116 -37.04 -16.53 -15.56
CA ALA A 116 -35.78 -16.72 -16.29
C ALA A 116 -35.82 -16.15 -17.71
N SER A 117 -37.02 -15.93 -18.28
CA SER A 117 -37.20 -15.30 -19.59
C SER A 117 -37.17 -13.76 -19.56
N SER A 118 -37.16 -13.14 -18.37
CA SER A 118 -37.04 -11.69 -18.21
C SER A 118 -35.59 -11.19 -18.32
N PHE A 119 -34.61 -12.09 -18.36
CA PHE A 119 -33.21 -11.73 -18.56
C PHE A 119 -32.93 -11.49 -20.05
N PRO A 120 -32.23 -10.40 -20.42
CA PRO A 120 -31.74 -10.20 -21.79
C PRO A 120 -30.91 -11.42 -22.21
N LYS A 121 -31.13 -11.93 -23.42
CA LYS A 121 -30.33 -13.03 -23.94
C LYS A 121 -28.99 -12.48 -24.41
N ALA A 122 -27.92 -13.24 -24.20
CA ALA A 122 -26.57 -12.85 -24.61
C ALA A 122 -26.43 -12.60 -26.12
N ASP A 123 -27.34 -13.16 -26.93
CA ASP A 123 -27.37 -12.94 -28.38
C ASP A 123 -27.89 -11.54 -28.78
N ASP A 124 -28.53 -10.82 -27.85
CA ASP A 124 -29.06 -9.47 -28.06
C ASP A 124 -28.02 -8.38 -27.74
N ASP A 125 -26.84 -8.76 -27.23
CA ASP A 125 -25.77 -7.84 -26.83
C ASP A 125 -24.69 -7.77 -27.92
N ASP A 126 -24.70 -6.67 -28.69
CA ASP A 126 -23.79 -6.47 -29.82
C ASP A 126 -22.33 -6.32 -29.36
N ASP A 127 -22.08 -5.84 -28.14
CA ASP A 127 -20.74 -5.71 -27.55
C ASP A 127 -20.11 -7.09 -27.30
N LEU A 128 -20.91 -8.09 -26.93
CA LEU A 128 -20.44 -9.47 -26.76
C LEU A 128 -20.07 -10.12 -28.10
N LYS A 129 -20.77 -9.78 -29.19
CA LYS A 129 -20.46 -10.27 -30.54
C LYS A 129 -19.17 -9.67 -31.07
N GLU A 130 -18.94 -8.38 -30.83
CA GLU A 130 -17.72 -7.69 -31.26
C GLU A 130 -16.48 -8.28 -30.55
N ARG A 131 -16.56 -8.45 -29.23
CA ARG A 131 -15.48 -9.07 -28.44
C ARG A 131 -15.20 -10.52 -28.83
N ALA A 132 -16.23 -11.28 -29.21
CA ALA A 132 -16.06 -12.65 -29.68
C ALA A 132 -15.39 -12.73 -31.07
N LYS A 133 -15.51 -11.68 -31.90
CA LYS A 133 -14.79 -11.60 -33.18
C LYS A 133 -13.31 -11.27 -32.95
N GLU A 134 -13.01 -10.32 -32.07
CA GLU A 134 -11.62 -9.94 -31.72
C GLU A 134 -10.82 -11.10 -31.10
N LEU A 135 -11.48 -12.04 -30.42
CA LEU A 135 -10.81 -13.22 -29.84
C LEU A 135 -10.52 -14.33 -30.86
N ASN A 136 -11.15 -14.31 -32.03
CA ASN A 136 -11.01 -15.33 -33.07
C ASN A 136 -10.19 -14.85 -34.28
N GLU A 137 -9.61 -13.64 -34.20
CA GLU A 137 -8.71 -13.04 -35.19
C GLU A 137 -7.26 -13.06 -34.67
#